data_AF-A0A843AGA7-F1
#
_entry.id   AF-A0A843AGA7-F1
#
_cell.length_a   1.000
_cell.length_b   1.000
_cell.length_c   1.000
_cell.angle_alpha   90.00
_cell.angle_beta   90.00
_cell.angle_gamma   90.00
#
_symmetry.space_group_name_H-M   'P 1'
#
loop_
_entity.id
_entity.type
_entity.pdbx_description
1 polymer ?
#
loop_
_entity_poly.entity_id
_entity_poly.type
_entity_poly.pdbx_seq_one_letter_code
_entity_poly.pdbx_strand_id
1 'polypeptide(L)'
;MGVKFKDIIEPEIINFKDLNGRIIAIDASNSLYQFLSSIRQADGTPLMDKNGNITSHLSGILYRTSNIVEKGIKPIYVFDGEPSEHKENTINERREIRQDAEKKWKEALKKGDEQTAMKFAKRSSRMSPYILESAKELLEIMGIPYVQSFGEGEAQASYMVLNGDAWAVASQDYDCLLFGAKKIIRNLTISGNLSDLEYLELENVLNRLEITREQLVDIAIMVGTDFNPGIKGIGAKTGLKIVKNSSIEKYIKEKGIAFDVNLEELKNIFLNPNINKNYSIKWKSVDKTKIVDFLCEKHDFSEERVLSAVKKMEKLNTTQKSLEDWFGK
;
A
#
# COMPACT_ATOMS: atom_id res chain seq x y z
N MET A 1 9.35 -6.09 -3.03
CA MET A 1 8.99 -7.50 -2.82
C MET A 1 8.84 -7.65 -1.32
N GLY A 2 7.62 -7.37 -0.83
CA GLY A 2 7.31 -7.46 0.60
C GLY A 2 7.56 -8.86 1.16
N VAL A 3 7.62 -8.94 2.48
CA VAL A 3 8.08 -10.14 3.18
C VAL A 3 7.11 -11.31 2.99
N LYS A 4 7.67 -12.49 2.70
CA LYS A 4 6.89 -13.71 2.43
C LYS A 4 6.49 -14.41 3.74
N PHE A 5 5.39 -13.97 4.35
CA PHE A 5 4.87 -14.55 5.59
C PHE A 5 3.63 -15.45 5.46
N LYS A 6 3.16 -15.72 4.24
CA LYS A 6 1.99 -16.61 4.00
C LYS A 6 2.07 -17.98 4.68
N ASP A 7 3.28 -18.48 4.94
CA ASP A 7 3.49 -19.80 5.56
C ASP A 7 3.35 -19.81 7.09
N ILE A 8 3.34 -18.64 7.73
CA ILE A 8 3.28 -18.49 9.19
C ILE A 8 2.17 -17.54 9.67
N ILE A 9 1.54 -16.80 8.76
CA ILE A 9 0.45 -15.86 9.06
C ILE A 9 -0.80 -16.32 8.32
N GLU A 10 -1.89 -16.51 9.07
CA GLU A 10 -3.21 -16.81 8.55
C GLU A 10 -4.16 -15.64 8.85
N PRO A 11 -4.72 -15.00 7.82
CA PRO A 11 -5.72 -13.96 7.99
C PRO A 11 -7.09 -14.52 8.34
N GLU A 12 -7.89 -13.72 9.04
CA GLU A 12 -9.31 -13.97 9.27
C GLU A 12 -10.11 -13.42 8.08
N ILE A 13 -11.21 -14.08 7.69
CA ILE A 13 -12.10 -13.58 6.65
C ILE A 13 -13.18 -12.72 7.29
N ILE A 14 -13.36 -11.50 6.81
CA ILE A 14 -14.37 -10.56 7.32
C ILE A 14 -15.30 -10.08 6.21
N ASN A 15 -16.41 -9.45 6.58
CA ASN A 15 -17.34 -8.85 5.63
C ASN A 15 -17.15 -7.33 5.58
N PHE A 16 -17.39 -6.70 4.43
CA PHE A 16 -17.32 -5.23 4.32
C PHE A 16 -18.26 -4.51 5.29
N LYS A 17 -19.35 -5.16 5.73
CA LYS A 17 -20.28 -4.62 6.73
C LYS A 17 -19.58 -4.29 8.06
N ASP A 18 -18.54 -5.04 8.41
CA ASP A 18 -17.75 -4.84 9.63
C ASP A 18 -16.91 -3.55 9.57
N LEU A 19 -16.76 -2.98 8.38
CA LEU A 19 -15.96 -1.77 8.11
C LEU A 19 -16.81 -0.49 7.98
N ASN A 20 -18.14 -0.56 8.10
CA ASN A 20 -18.99 0.61 7.98
C ASN A 20 -18.64 1.68 9.03
N GLY A 21 -18.43 2.92 8.59
CA GLY A 21 -18.02 4.06 9.40
C GLY A 21 -16.54 4.07 9.78
N ARG A 22 -15.77 3.03 9.43
CA ARG A 22 -14.33 2.96 9.75
C ARG A 22 -13.53 3.84 8.79
N ILE A 23 -12.54 4.52 9.35
CA ILE A 23 -11.50 5.21 8.60
C ILE A 23 -10.41 4.20 8.25
N ILE A 24 -10.00 4.11 6.99
CA ILE A 24 -9.00 3.14 6.52
C ILE A 24 -7.89 3.88 5.78
N ALA A 25 -6.64 3.69 6.22
CA ALA A 25 -5.47 4.22 5.55
C ALA A 25 -5.02 3.26 4.45
N ILE A 26 -5.23 3.62 3.19
CA ILE A 26 -4.90 2.84 2.01
C ILE A 26 -3.47 3.16 1.57
N ASP A 27 -2.62 2.14 1.46
CA ASP A 27 -1.33 2.28 0.79
C ASP A 27 -1.57 2.61 -0.69
N ALA A 28 -1.23 3.84 -1.08
CA ALA A 28 -1.46 4.33 -2.44
C ALA A 28 -0.56 3.62 -3.44
N SER A 29 0.72 3.40 -3.13
CA SER A 29 1.66 2.75 -4.03
C SER A 29 1.24 1.31 -4.31
N ASN A 30 0.92 0.54 -3.27
CA ASN A 30 0.41 -0.82 -3.41
C ASN A 30 -0.85 -0.85 -4.29
N SER A 31 -1.81 0.04 -4.00
CA SER A 31 -3.08 0.13 -4.74
C SER A 31 -2.88 0.50 -6.21
N LEU A 32 -2.06 1.52 -6.49
CA LEU A 32 -1.82 2.02 -7.85
C LEU A 32 -1.13 0.95 -8.70
N TYR A 33 -0.13 0.25 -8.16
CA TYR A 33 0.49 -0.87 -8.87
C TYR A 33 -0.51 -1.99 -9.14
N GLN A 34 -1.40 -2.26 -8.19
CA GLN A 34 -2.47 -3.24 -8.36
C GLN A 34 -3.45 -2.85 -9.46
N PHE A 35 -3.80 -1.56 -9.57
CA PHE A 35 -4.66 -1.07 -10.64
C PHE A 35 -3.98 -1.17 -11.99
N LEU A 36 -2.71 -0.78 -12.09
CA LEU A 36 -1.91 -0.90 -13.31
C LEU A 36 -1.72 -2.36 -13.74
N SER A 37 -1.67 -3.29 -12.79
CA SER A 37 -1.52 -4.71 -13.09
C SER A 37 -2.82 -5.39 -13.48
N SER A 38 -3.95 -5.06 -12.84
CA SER A 38 -5.23 -5.80 -12.95
C SER A 38 -6.29 -5.13 -13.82
N ILE A 39 -6.26 -3.81 -13.99
CA ILE A 39 -7.26 -3.08 -14.79
C ILE A 39 -6.73 -2.93 -16.21
N ARG A 40 -7.24 -3.78 -17.10
CA ARG A 40 -6.76 -3.94 -18.48
C ARG A 40 -7.91 -3.92 -19.48
N GLN A 41 -7.55 -3.72 -20.74
CA GLN A 41 -8.41 -3.97 -21.88
C GLN A 41 -8.58 -5.48 -22.09
N ALA A 42 -9.54 -5.87 -22.94
CA ALA A 42 -9.82 -7.27 -23.23
C ALA A 42 -8.62 -8.01 -23.87
N ASP A 43 -7.73 -7.28 -24.53
CA ASP A 43 -6.51 -7.81 -25.14
C ASP A 43 -5.33 -7.92 -24.15
N GLY A 44 -5.53 -7.58 -22.87
CA GLY A 44 -4.51 -7.63 -21.83
C GLY A 44 -3.60 -6.39 -21.78
N THR A 45 -3.75 -5.43 -22.68
CA THR A 45 -3.02 -4.16 -22.58
C THR A 45 -3.57 -3.27 -21.47
N PRO A 46 -2.77 -2.35 -20.90
CA PRO A 46 -3.28 -1.36 -19.94
C PRO A 46 -4.43 -0.54 -20.54
N LEU A 47 -5.32 -0.04 -19.68
CA LEU A 47 -6.32 0.93 -20.09
C LEU A 47 -5.61 2.24 -20.49
N MET A 48 -5.99 2.82 -21.62
CA MET A 48 -5.37 4.04 -22.15
C MET A 48 -6.42 5.02 -22.68
N ASP A 49 -6.08 6.30 -22.71
CA ASP A 49 -6.83 7.34 -23.43
C ASP A 49 -6.44 7.38 -24.92
N LYS A 50 -7.10 8.24 -25.71
CA LYS A 50 -6.83 8.39 -27.16
C LYS A 50 -5.41 8.88 -27.49
N ASN A 51 -4.73 9.49 -26.53
CA ASN A 51 -3.36 9.97 -26.66
C ASN A 51 -2.33 8.89 -26.28
N GLY A 52 -2.79 7.71 -25.85
CA GLY A 52 -1.93 6.60 -25.42
C GLY A 52 -1.43 6.74 -23.98
N ASN A 53 -1.97 7.66 -23.17
CA ASN A 53 -1.63 7.72 -21.76
C ASN A 53 -2.34 6.59 -21.01
N ILE A 54 -1.63 5.93 -20.10
CA ILE A 54 -2.22 4.89 -19.25
C ILE A 54 -3.22 5.53 -18.28
N THR A 55 -4.41 4.95 -18.15
CA THR A 55 -5.50 5.43 -17.28
C THR A 55 -6.03 4.37 -16.32
N SER A 56 -5.41 3.18 -16.26
CA SER A 56 -5.78 2.10 -15.34
C SER A 56 -5.83 2.54 -13.88
N HIS A 57 -4.89 3.39 -13.45
CA HIS A 57 -4.85 3.91 -12.08
C HIS A 57 -6.01 4.87 -11.80
N LEU A 58 -6.38 5.73 -12.74
CA LEU A 58 -7.53 6.64 -12.60
C LEU A 58 -8.84 5.85 -12.49
N SER A 59 -8.98 4.83 -13.33
CA SER A 59 -10.12 3.90 -13.26
C SER A 59 -10.19 3.19 -11.91
N GLY A 60 -9.05 2.68 -11.43
CA GLY A 60 -8.94 2.06 -10.11
C GLY A 60 -9.34 3.01 -8.99
N ILE A 61 -8.76 4.21 -8.95
CA ILE A 61 -9.10 5.24 -7.94
C ILE A 61 -10.59 5.57 -7.99
N LEU A 62 -11.15 5.92 -9.15
CA LEU A 62 -12.55 6.31 -9.24
C LEU A 62 -13.47 5.18 -8.78
N TYR A 63 -13.37 4.00 -9.40
CA TYR A 63 -14.35 2.94 -9.21
C TYR A 63 -14.15 2.16 -7.91
N ARG A 64 -12.91 1.92 -7.47
CA ARG A 64 -12.67 1.21 -6.20
C ARG A 64 -12.99 2.12 -5.03
N THR A 65 -12.55 3.38 -5.05
CA THR A 65 -12.85 4.33 -3.97
C THR A 65 -14.34 4.59 -3.84
N SER A 66 -15.06 4.79 -4.96
CA SER A 66 -16.52 4.97 -4.92
C SER A 66 -17.27 3.79 -4.34
N ASN A 67 -16.84 2.55 -4.62
CA ASN A 67 -17.41 1.36 -3.98
C ASN A 67 -17.09 1.28 -2.48
N ILE A 68 -15.85 1.60 -2.07
CA ILE A 68 -15.44 1.67 -0.66
C ILE A 68 -16.32 2.67 0.10
N VAL A 69 -16.48 3.88 -0.44
CA VAL A 69 -17.32 4.94 0.12
C VAL A 69 -18.79 4.53 0.13
N GLU A 70 -19.28 3.86 -0.91
CA GLU A 70 -20.66 3.37 -0.97
C GLU A 70 -20.99 2.41 0.18
N LYS A 71 -20.00 1.66 0.66
CA LYS A 71 -20.11 0.76 1.83
C LYS A 71 -19.92 1.47 3.17
N GLY A 72 -19.78 2.79 3.19
CA GLY A 72 -19.65 3.60 4.40
C GLY A 72 -18.23 3.63 4.97
N ILE A 73 -17.23 3.12 4.24
CA ILE A 73 -15.83 3.20 4.64
C ILE A 73 -15.29 4.59 4.26
N LYS A 74 -14.47 5.19 5.12
CA LYS A 74 -13.82 6.50 4.91
C LYS A 74 -12.34 6.31 4.54
N PRO A 75 -11.97 6.31 3.25
CA PRO A 75 -10.60 6.06 2.83
C PRO A 75 -9.71 7.29 2.98
N ILE A 76 -8.45 7.06 3.31
CA ILE A 76 -7.35 8.02 3.22
C ILE A 76 -6.26 7.36 2.40
N TYR A 77 -5.76 7.99 1.35
CA TYR A 77 -4.64 7.46 0.58
C TYR A 77 -3.31 7.91 1.18
N VAL A 78 -2.34 7.01 1.32
CA VAL A 78 -1.02 7.33 1.85
C VAL A 78 0.02 7.05 0.77
N PHE A 79 0.66 8.12 0.29
CA PHE A 79 1.69 8.07 -0.75
C PHE A 79 3.08 7.99 -0.13
N ASP A 80 3.97 7.22 -0.78
CA ASP A 80 5.38 7.16 -0.44
C ASP A 80 6.05 8.52 -0.63
N GLY A 81 6.95 8.85 0.30
CA GLY A 81 7.86 9.98 0.23
C GLY A 81 9.00 9.74 -0.73
N GLU A 82 9.95 10.68 -0.73
CA GLU A 82 11.19 10.44 -1.45
C GLU A 82 11.94 9.28 -0.78
N PRO A 83 12.42 8.29 -1.57
CA PRO A 83 13.23 7.21 -1.02
C PRO A 83 14.42 7.79 -0.26
N SER A 84 14.58 7.44 1.02
CA SER A 84 15.69 7.95 1.83
C SER A 84 17.04 7.65 1.14
N GLU A 85 17.87 8.66 0.96
CA GLU A 85 19.20 8.57 0.33
C GLU A 85 20.24 7.80 1.16
N HIS A 86 19.82 6.99 2.15
CA HIS A 86 20.71 6.16 2.94
C HIS A 86 21.19 4.94 2.13
N LYS A 87 22.13 5.22 1.22
CA LYS A 87 23.37 4.50 0.88
C LYS A 87 23.91 5.13 -0.41
N GLU A 88 24.80 6.11 -0.26
CA GLU A 88 25.57 6.75 -1.35
C GLU A 88 26.41 5.76 -2.18
N ASN A 89 26.60 4.54 -1.69
CA ASN A 89 27.25 3.49 -2.47
C ASN A 89 26.27 2.94 -3.52
N THR A 90 26.45 3.52 -4.71
CA THR A 90 25.93 3.20 -6.05
C THR A 90 24.50 3.63 -6.39
N ILE A 91 24.29 4.96 -6.36
CA ILE A 91 23.21 5.65 -7.09
C ILE A 91 23.11 5.15 -8.55
N ASN A 92 24.24 4.89 -9.21
CA ASN A 92 24.28 4.39 -10.58
C ASN A 92 23.79 2.94 -10.72
N GLU A 93 24.22 2.00 -9.86
CA GLU A 93 23.73 0.61 -9.91
C GLU A 93 22.24 0.54 -9.55
N ARG A 94 21.79 1.31 -8.56
CA ARG A 94 20.35 1.44 -8.25
C ARG A 94 19.58 2.03 -9.42
N ARG A 95 20.13 3.03 -10.12
CA ARG A 95 19.52 3.63 -11.32
C ARG A 95 19.43 2.63 -12.46
N GLU A 96 20.46 1.83 -12.70
CA GLU A 96 20.48 0.79 -13.73
C GLU A 96 19.50 -0.35 -13.42
N ILE A 97 19.50 -0.86 -12.18
CA ILE A 97 18.54 -1.87 -11.70
C ILE A 97 17.11 -1.34 -11.84
N ARG A 98 16.87 -0.06 -11.52
CA ARG A 98 15.55 0.58 -11.66
C ARG A 98 15.14 0.74 -13.11
N GLN A 99 16.03 1.20 -13.99
CA GLN A 99 15.74 1.35 -15.42
C GLN A 99 15.47 0.00 -16.09
N ASP A 100 16.24 -1.03 -15.72
CA ASP A 100 16.02 -2.40 -16.16
C ASP A 100 14.69 -2.96 -15.62
N ALA A 101 14.37 -2.70 -14.36
CA ALA A 101 13.07 -3.05 -13.77
C ALA A 101 11.92 -2.29 -14.45
N GLU A 102 12.07 -1.02 -14.81
CA GLU A 102 11.04 -0.25 -15.51
C GLU A 102 10.81 -0.79 -16.93
N LYS A 103 11.87 -1.16 -17.66
CA LYS A 103 11.75 -1.82 -18.96
C LYS A 103 11.03 -3.17 -18.83
N LYS A 104 11.47 -4.01 -17.89
CA LYS A 104 10.85 -5.32 -17.62
C LYS A 104 9.41 -5.19 -17.14
N TRP A 105 9.09 -4.14 -16.39
CA TRP A 105 7.73 -3.81 -15.99
C TRP A 105 6.87 -3.44 -17.21
N LYS A 106 7.33 -2.51 -18.06
CA LYS A 106 6.63 -2.14 -19.30
C LYS A 106 6.44 -3.33 -20.23
N GLU A 107 7.43 -4.21 -20.34
CA GLU A 107 7.32 -5.45 -21.11
C GLU A 107 6.32 -6.44 -20.51
N ALA A 108 6.36 -6.63 -19.19
CA ALA A 108 5.41 -7.50 -18.49
C ALA A 108 3.98 -6.96 -18.58
N LEU A 109 3.80 -5.64 -18.50
CA LEU A 109 2.51 -4.97 -18.75
C LEU A 109 2.00 -5.25 -20.16
N LYS A 110 2.86 -5.19 -21.18
CA LYS A 110 2.49 -5.50 -22.57
C LYS A 110 2.15 -6.97 -22.78
N LYS A 111 2.79 -7.88 -22.03
CA LYS A 111 2.57 -9.34 -22.11
C LYS A 111 1.40 -9.83 -21.26
N GLY A 112 0.77 -8.96 -20.46
CA GLY A 112 -0.30 -9.35 -19.53
C GLY A 112 0.17 -10.21 -18.35
N ASP A 113 1.47 -10.28 -18.07
CA ASP A 113 2.01 -11.04 -16.94
C ASP A 113 1.91 -10.20 -15.66
N GLU A 114 0.77 -10.30 -14.98
CA GLU A 114 0.46 -9.50 -13.80
C GLU A 114 1.45 -9.71 -12.65
N GLN A 115 1.88 -10.95 -12.42
CA GLN A 115 2.80 -11.27 -11.32
C GLN A 115 4.17 -10.66 -11.58
N THR A 116 4.67 -10.79 -12.81
CA THR A 116 5.95 -10.21 -13.22
C THR A 116 5.88 -8.69 -13.29
N ALA A 117 4.76 -8.14 -13.76
CA ALA A 117 4.52 -6.70 -13.75
C ALA A 117 4.56 -6.16 -12.33
N MET A 118 3.81 -6.75 -11.38
CA MET A 118 3.81 -6.33 -9.98
C MET A 118 5.21 -6.43 -9.34
N LYS A 119 5.96 -7.50 -9.67
CA LYS A 119 7.33 -7.71 -9.20
C LYS A 119 8.29 -6.61 -9.68
N PHE A 120 8.27 -6.28 -10.98
CA PHE A 120 9.19 -5.30 -11.54
C PHE A 120 8.72 -3.85 -11.30
N ALA A 121 7.43 -3.62 -11.15
CA ALA A 121 6.88 -2.32 -10.79
C ALA A 121 7.43 -1.85 -9.44
N LYS A 122 7.32 -2.69 -8.39
CA LYS A 122 7.89 -2.41 -7.07
C LYS A 122 9.40 -2.16 -7.10
N ARG A 123 10.14 -2.92 -7.92
CA ARG A 123 11.60 -2.77 -8.08
C ARG A 123 12.00 -1.50 -8.84
N SER A 124 11.15 -1.00 -9.74
CA SER A 124 11.39 0.23 -10.49
C SER A 124 11.29 1.50 -9.64
N SER A 125 10.60 1.42 -8.48
CA SER A 125 10.49 2.44 -7.39
C SER A 125 10.31 3.91 -7.78
N ARG A 126 9.97 4.23 -9.03
CA ARG A 126 9.31 5.48 -9.40
C ARG A 126 8.16 5.17 -10.34
N MET A 127 6.97 5.09 -9.76
CA MET A 127 5.76 5.32 -10.53
C MET A 127 5.92 6.62 -11.31
N SER A 128 5.49 6.66 -12.57
CA SER A 128 5.75 7.84 -13.39
C SER A 128 5.16 9.08 -12.71
N PRO A 129 5.83 10.25 -12.77
CA PRO A 129 5.28 11.48 -12.19
C PRO A 129 3.85 11.75 -12.66
N TYR A 130 3.56 11.46 -13.93
CA TYR A 130 2.21 11.53 -14.48
C TYR A 130 1.20 10.68 -13.69
N ILE A 131 1.49 9.40 -13.41
CA ILE A 131 0.56 8.52 -12.68
C ILE A 131 0.34 9.03 -11.25
N LEU A 132 1.39 9.46 -10.57
CA LEU A 132 1.30 9.96 -9.19
C LEU A 132 0.50 11.27 -9.10
N GLU A 133 0.83 12.24 -9.95
CA GLU A 133 0.18 13.55 -9.90
C GLU A 133 -1.27 13.47 -10.37
N SER A 134 -1.57 12.72 -11.45
CA SER A 134 -2.95 12.51 -11.88
C SER A 134 -3.78 11.69 -10.87
N ALA A 135 -3.16 10.78 -10.11
CA ALA A 135 -3.81 10.10 -9.00
C ALA A 135 -4.18 11.07 -7.86
N LYS A 136 -3.23 11.93 -7.45
CA LYS A 136 -3.45 12.94 -6.40
C LYS A 136 -4.50 13.97 -6.82
N GLU A 137 -4.44 14.46 -8.05
CA GLU A 137 -5.42 15.39 -8.62
C GLU A 137 -6.83 14.77 -8.58
N LEU A 138 -6.97 13.52 -9.03
CA LEU A 138 -8.25 12.81 -8.99
C LEU A 138 -8.78 12.63 -7.57
N LEU A 139 -7.92 12.23 -6.61
CA LEU A 139 -8.33 12.11 -5.20
C LEU A 139 -8.80 13.45 -4.63
N GLU A 140 -8.12 14.55 -4.96
CA GLU A 140 -8.47 15.88 -4.49
C GLU A 140 -9.84 16.34 -5.02
N ILE A 141 -10.11 16.20 -6.33
CA ILE A 141 -11.42 16.56 -6.91
C ILE A 141 -12.53 15.60 -6.46
N MET A 142 -12.19 14.36 -6.10
CA MET A 142 -13.09 13.41 -5.44
C MET A 142 -13.36 13.73 -3.96
N GLY A 143 -12.65 14.69 -3.38
CA GLY A 143 -12.78 15.06 -1.97
C GLY A 143 -12.20 14.03 -1.00
N ILE A 144 -11.30 13.15 -1.48
CA ILE A 144 -10.64 12.12 -0.67
C ILE A 144 -9.29 12.66 -0.17
N PRO A 145 -9.05 12.66 1.15
CA PRO A 145 -7.77 13.09 1.70
C PRO A 145 -6.67 12.10 1.30
N TYR A 146 -5.50 12.64 1.06
CA TYR A 146 -4.28 11.85 0.99
C TYR A 146 -3.18 12.45 1.86
N VAL A 147 -2.26 11.60 2.30
CA VAL A 147 -1.10 11.96 3.13
C VAL A 147 0.17 11.61 2.37
N GLN A 148 1.12 12.54 2.37
CA GLN A 148 2.45 12.35 1.85
C GLN A 148 3.38 11.91 3.00
N SER A 149 3.94 10.70 2.91
CA SER A 149 4.94 10.23 3.88
C SER A 149 6.32 10.84 3.60
N PHE A 150 7.25 10.70 4.56
CA PHE A 150 8.67 11.04 4.37
C PHE A 150 9.51 9.86 3.85
N GLY A 151 8.94 8.66 3.77
CA GLY A 151 9.63 7.43 3.38
C GLY A 151 8.61 6.43 2.85
N GLU A 152 8.46 5.29 3.51
CA GLU A 152 7.48 4.28 3.09
C GLU A 152 6.05 4.70 3.47
N GLY A 153 5.12 4.63 2.53
CA GLY A 153 3.69 4.90 2.73
C GLY A 153 3.07 3.92 3.73
N GLU A 154 3.49 2.65 3.72
CA GLU A 154 3.05 1.64 4.69
C GLU A 154 3.46 1.98 6.12
N ALA A 155 4.65 2.55 6.31
CA ALA A 155 5.10 3.00 7.63
C ALA A 155 4.23 4.16 8.14
N GLN A 156 3.93 5.13 7.28
CA GLN A 156 3.04 6.25 7.59
C GLN A 156 1.60 5.78 7.88
N ALA A 157 1.06 4.87 7.07
CA ALA A 157 -0.27 4.30 7.29
C ALA A 157 -0.32 3.51 8.62
N SER A 158 0.73 2.74 8.91
CA SER A 158 0.87 2.01 10.19
C SER A 158 0.90 2.96 11.37
N TYR A 159 1.62 4.07 11.26
CA TYR A 159 1.63 5.13 12.27
C TYR A 159 0.25 5.76 12.48
N MET A 160 -0.49 6.07 11.42
CA MET A 160 -1.86 6.62 11.52
C MET A 160 -2.80 5.67 12.27
N VAL A 161 -2.66 4.35 12.06
CA VAL A 161 -3.42 3.34 12.82
C VAL A 161 -2.98 3.26 14.28
N LEU A 162 -1.68 3.36 14.54
CA LEU A 162 -1.15 3.37 15.90
C LEU A 162 -1.63 4.61 16.69
N ASN A 163 -1.67 5.77 16.03
CA ASN A 163 -2.08 7.06 16.59
C ASN A 163 -3.60 7.21 16.74
N GLY A 164 -4.38 6.32 16.13
CA GLY A 164 -5.85 6.32 16.20
C GLY A 164 -6.55 7.16 15.12
N ASP A 165 -5.81 7.71 14.17
CA ASP A 165 -6.34 8.51 13.06
C ASP A 165 -7.01 7.64 11.97
N ALA A 166 -6.62 6.36 11.90
CA ALA A 166 -7.26 5.34 11.09
C ALA A 166 -7.49 4.07 11.91
N TRP A 167 -8.51 3.28 11.52
CA TRP A 167 -8.83 2.04 12.21
C TRP A 167 -7.94 0.87 11.75
N ALA A 168 -7.61 0.81 10.46
CA ALA A 168 -6.71 -0.20 9.89
C ALA A 168 -5.96 0.33 8.67
N VAL A 169 -4.85 -0.33 8.33
CA VAL A 169 -4.13 -0.13 7.07
C VAL A 169 -4.71 -1.05 6.02
N ALA A 170 -4.94 -0.57 4.80
CA ALA A 170 -5.26 -1.41 3.66
C ALA A 170 -4.04 -1.56 2.74
N SER A 171 -3.45 -2.76 2.75
CA SER A 171 -2.32 -3.14 1.90
C SER A 171 -2.31 -4.64 1.63
N GLN A 172 -1.63 -5.04 0.55
CA GLN A 172 -1.31 -6.45 0.28
C GLN A 172 0.04 -6.90 0.83
N ASP A 173 0.88 -5.99 1.32
CA ASP A 173 2.18 -6.38 1.86
C ASP A 173 2.07 -6.64 3.36
N TYR A 174 2.94 -7.54 3.84
CA TYR A 174 3.01 -7.86 5.27
C TYR A 174 3.91 -6.88 6.04
N ASP A 175 4.57 -5.96 5.34
CA ASP A 175 5.53 -5.00 5.92
C ASP A 175 4.81 -4.04 6.88
N CYS A 176 3.50 -3.79 6.69
CA CYS A 176 2.64 -3.13 7.66
C CYS A 176 2.71 -3.74 9.07
N LEU A 177 2.84 -5.08 9.20
CA LEU A 177 3.01 -5.74 10.51
C LEU A 177 4.35 -5.37 11.14
N LEU A 178 5.40 -5.25 10.33
CA LEU A 178 6.75 -4.90 10.76
C LEU A 178 6.79 -3.47 11.28
N PHE A 179 6.12 -2.54 10.58
CA PHE A 179 5.94 -1.15 11.01
C PHE A 179 4.99 -1.00 12.21
N GLY A 180 4.33 -2.08 12.64
CA GLY A 180 3.49 -2.11 13.83
C GLY A 180 2.03 -1.75 13.62
N ALA A 181 1.50 -1.83 12.39
CA ALA A 181 0.07 -1.64 12.17
C ALA A 181 -0.73 -2.63 13.03
N LYS A 182 -1.54 -2.12 13.96
CA LYS A 182 -2.37 -2.95 14.86
C LYS A 182 -3.37 -3.80 14.08
N LYS A 183 -3.96 -3.21 13.03
CA LYS A 183 -5.01 -3.80 12.21
C LYS A 183 -4.71 -3.60 10.74
N ILE A 184 -4.85 -4.64 9.95
CA ILE A 184 -4.58 -4.64 8.51
C ILE A 184 -5.75 -5.30 7.78
N ILE A 185 -6.16 -4.68 6.68
CA ILE A 185 -7.17 -5.20 5.76
C ILE A 185 -6.50 -5.46 4.43
N ARG A 186 -6.54 -6.70 3.97
CA ARG A 186 -6.12 -7.05 2.62
C ARG A 186 -7.36 -7.20 1.75
N ASN A 187 -7.13 -7.11 0.45
CA ASN A 187 -8.11 -7.26 -0.63
C ASN A 187 -9.11 -6.11 -0.79
N LEU A 188 -8.98 -5.03 0.00
CA LEU A 188 -9.89 -3.87 -0.05
C LEU A 188 -9.94 -3.21 -1.45
N THR A 189 -8.81 -3.07 -2.12
CA THR A 189 -8.72 -2.40 -3.44
C THR A 189 -8.79 -3.36 -4.62
N ILE A 190 -8.75 -4.68 -4.37
CA ILE A 190 -8.70 -5.69 -5.43
C ILE A 190 -10.01 -5.76 -6.19
N SER A 191 -11.13 -5.95 -5.48
CA SER A 191 -12.43 -6.18 -6.09
C SER A 191 -13.40 -5.03 -5.80
N GLY A 192 -14.23 -4.67 -6.78
CA GLY A 192 -15.22 -3.61 -6.60
C GLY A 192 -16.34 -3.99 -5.63
N ASN A 193 -16.55 -5.28 -5.41
CA ASN A 193 -17.60 -5.79 -4.54
C ASN A 193 -17.15 -5.95 -3.08
N LEU A 194 -15.86 -5.73 -2.79
CA LEU A 194 -15.25 -5.95 -1.47
C LEU A 194 -15.55 -7.36 -0.93
N SER A 195 -15.44 -8.35 -1.81
CA SER A 195 -15.50 -9.77 -1.42
C SER A 195 -14.14 -10.22 -0.89
N ASP A 196 -14.15 -11.25 -0.05
CA ASP A 196 -12.94 -11.96 0.39
C ASP A 196 -11.92 -11.07 1.10
N LEU A 197 -12.43 -10.14 1.92
CA LEU A 197 -11.60 -9.29 2.75
C LEU A 197 -10.88 -10.13 3.79
N GLU A 198 -9.57 -9.96 3.86
CA GLU A 198 -8.70 -10.59 4.84
C GLU A 198 -8.37 -9.57 5.92
N TYR A 199 -8.52 -9.96 7.18
CA TYR A 199 -8.20 -9.17 8.36
C TYR A 199 -7.02 -9.79 9.11
N LEU A 200 -6.11 -8.92 9.55
CA LEU A 200 -5.01 -9.28 10.41
C LEU A 200 -4.93 -8.31 11.58
N GLU A 201 -4.74 -8.88 12.76
CA GLU A 201 -4.45 -8.13 13.98
C GLU A 201 -3.06 -8.52 14.48
N LEU A 202 -2.17 -7.52 14.59
CA LEU A 202 -0.76 -7.76 14.91
C LEU A 202 -0.62 -8.52 16.23
N GLU A 203 -1.40 -8.16 17.25
CA GLU A 203 -1.37 -8.82 18.55
C GLU A 203 -1.73 -10.31 18.44
N ASN A 204 -2.77 -10.66 17.67
CA ASN A 204 -3.14 -12.05 17.44
C ASN A 204 -2.05 -12.83 16.70
N VAL A 205 -1.41 -12.20 15.70
CA VAL A 205 -0.27 -12.79 14.98
C VAL A 205 0.89 -13.06 15.92
N LEU A 206 1.29 -12.06 16.72
CA LEU A 206 2.41 -12.18 17.67
C LEU A 206 2.13 -13.24 18.74
N ASN A 207 0.92 -13.26 19.30
CA ASN A 207 0.50 -14.23 20.32
C ASN A 207 0.50 -15.66 19.78
N ARG A 208 -0.06 -15.88 18.58
CA ARG A 208 -0.07 -17.20 17.93
C ARG A 208 1.34 -17.70 17.60
N LEU A 209 2.22 -16.78 17.21
CA LEU A 209 3.61 -17.10 16.91
C LEU A 209 4.49 -17.17 18.17
N GLU A 210 4.03 -16.67 19.32
CA GLU A 210 4.77 -16.52 20.57
C GLU A 210 6.10 -15.77 20.39
N ILE A 211 6.02 -14.62 19.70
CA ILE A 211 7.17 -13.75 19.43
C ILE A 211 6.80 -12.28 19.65
N THR A 212 7.82 -11.45 19.82
CA THR A 212 7.71 -9.99 19.83
C THR A 212 7.71 -9.41 18.41
N ARG A 213 7.34 -8.14 18.27
CA ARG A 213 7.44 -7.43 16.98
C ARG A 213 8.90 -7.35 16.51
N GLU A 214 9.82 -7.12 17.43
CA GLU A 214 11.27 -7.10 17.19
C GLU A 214 11.75 -8.44 16.61
N GLN A 215 11.28 -9.55 17.16
CA GLN A 215 11.56 -10.88 16.60
C GLN A 215 10.87 -11.10 15.26
N LEU A 216 9.68 -10.56 15.01
CA LEU A 216 9.05 -10.62 13.69
C LEU A 216 9.88 -9.85 12.64
N VAL A 217 10.44 -8.69 13.00
CA VAL A 217 11.41 -7.94 12.18
C VAL A 217 12.68 -8.75 11.94
N ASP A 218 13.20 -9.45 12.95
CA ASP A 218 14.35 -10.35 12.76
C ASP A 218 14.03 -11.45 11.75
N ILE A 219 12.87 -12.10 11.83
CA ILE A 219 12.44 -13.10 10.83
C ILE A 219 12.39 -12.47 9.44
N ALA A 220 11.80 -11.28 9.29
CA ALA A 220 11.74 -10.57 8.02
C ALA A 220 13.13 -10.31 7.43
N ILE A 221 14.07 -9.80 8.22
CA ILE A 221 15.46 -9.56 7.80
C ILE A 221 16.13 -10.87 7.38
N MET A 222 15.92 -11.97 8.09
CA MET A 222 16.48 -13.28 7.74
C MET A 222 15.90 -13.85 6.44
N VAL A 223 14.59 -13.65 6.20
CA VAL A 223 13.91 -14.10 4.97
C VAL A 223 14.30 -13.23 3.77
N GLY A 224 14.55 -11.94 4.02
CA GLY A 224 14.80 -10.92 3.01
C GLY A 224 13.64 -9.93 2.92
N THR A 225 14.00 -8.66 2.83
CA THR A 225 13.09 -7.52 2.72
C THR A 225 13.44 -6.72 1.46
N ASP A 226 12.81 -5.58 1.24
CA ASP A 226 13.24 -4.65 0.20
C ASP A 226 14.57 -3.92 0.55
N PHE A 227 15.03 -3.99 1.80
CA PHE A 227 16.26 -3.36 2.27
C PHE A 227 17.47 -4.31 2.34
N ASN A 228 17.24 -5.62 2.26
CA ASN A 228 18.30 -6.63 2.32
C ASN A 228 17.90 -7.95 1.62
N PRO A 229 18.84 -8.68 1.01
CA PRO A 229 18.55 -9.89 0.24
C PRO A 229 18.12 -11.11 1.07
N GLY A 230 18.20 -11.03 2.40
CA GLY A 230 17.98 -12.16 3.30
C GLY A 230 19.16 -13.11 3.40
N ILE A 231 18.99 -14.17 4.19
CA ILE A 231 19.97 -15.24 4.38
C ILE A 231 19.56 -16.43 3.51
N LYS A 232 20.48 -16.89 2.64
CA LYS A 232 20.24 -17.99 1.72
C LYS A 232 19.77 -19.25 2.47
N GLY A 233 18.63 -19.79 2.05
CA GLY A 233 18.04 -21.02 2.61
C GLY A 233 17.14 -20.80 3.84
N ILE A 234 16.93 -19.55 4.27
CA ILE A 234 16.05 -19.23 5.39
C ILE A 234 14.72 -18.69 4.87
N GLY A 235 13.65 -19.46 5.08
CA GLY A 235 12.26 -19.02 4.90
C GLY A 235 11.59 -18.72 6.24
N ALA A 236 10.36 -18.20 6.22
CA ALA A 236 9.64 -17.71 7.40
C ALA A 236 9.54 -18.74 8.54
N LYS A 237 9.23 -20.01 8.22
CA LYS A 237 9.20 -21.10 9.21
C LYS A 237 10.56 -21.38 9.85
N THR A 238 11.63 -21.33 9.06
CA THR A 238 13.01 -21.53 9.56
C THR A 238 13.45 -20.34 10.40
N GLY A 239 13.17 -19.12 9.94
CA GLY A 239 13.44 -17.89 10.70
C GLY A 239 12.73 -17.90 12.05
N LEU A 240 11.45 -18.26 12.08
CA LEU A 240 10.67 -18.40 13.32
C LEU A 240 11.32 -19.37 14.32
N LYS A 241 11.76 -20.55 13.84
CA LYS A 241 12.47 -21.52 14.69
C LYS A 241 13.79 -20.94 15.24
N ILE A 242 14.48 -20.13 14.45
CA ILE A 242 15.76 -19.53 14.88
C ILE A 242 15.49 -18.47 15.96
N VAL A 243 14.59 -17.52 15.72
CA VAL A 243 14.32 -16.42 16.67
C VAL A 243 13.71 -16.87 18.00
N LYS A 244 13.04 -18.04 18.03
CA LYS A 244 12.56 -18.66 19.27
C LYS A 244 13.68 -19.25 20.12
N ASN A 245 14.81 -19.63 19.53
CA ASN A 245 15.90 -20.31 20.21
C ASN A 245 17.16 -19.45 20.40
N SER A 246 17.30 -18.36 19.63
CA SER A 246 18.49 -17.50 19.59
C SER A 246 18.16 -16.14 18.98
N SER A 247 19.10 -15.19 19.03
CA SER A 247 18.99 -13.93 18.31
C SER A 247 19.59 -14.03 16.90
N ILE A 248 19.18 -13.14 15.99
CA ILE A 248 19.73 -13.07 14.63
C ILE A 248 21.25 -12.83 14.63
N GLU A 249 21.75 -11.99 15.54
CA GLU A 249 23.17 -11.66 15.67
C GLU A 249 23.98 -12.89 16.07
N LYS A 250 23.49 -13.64 17.07
CA LYS A 250 24.14 -14.87 17.53
C LYS A 250 24.15 -15.93 16.42
N TYR A 251 23.04 -16.09 15.70
CA TYR A 251 22.95 -17.03 14.58
C TYR A 251 23.94 -16.70 13.46
N ILE A 252 24.01 -15.42 13.05
CA ILE A 252 24.94 -14.95 12.02
C ILE A 252 26.39 -15.21 12.42
N LYS A 253 26.74 -14.90 13.69
CA LYS A 253 28.08 -15.14 14.24
C LYS A 253 28.46 -16.62 14.28
N GLU A 254 27.56 -17.49 14.77
CA GLU A 254 27.81 -18.93 14.89
C GLU A 254 27.95 -19.63 13.52
N LYS A 255 27.24 -19.14 12.51
CA LYS A 255 27.28 -19.70 11.15
C LYS A 255 28.32 -19.05 10.26
N GLY A 256 29.04 -18.03 10.74
CA GLY A 256 30.02 -17.30 9.94
C GLY A 256 29.41 -16.66 8.68
N ILE A 257 28.15 -16.22 8.77
CA ILE A 257 27.44 -15.64 7.63
C ILE A 257 27.95 -14.22 7.42
N ALA A 258 28.47 -13.92 6.24
CA ALA A 258 28.74 -12.54 5.85
C ALA A 258 27.40 -11.81 5.66
N PHE A 259 27.19 -10.76 6.44
CA PHE A 259 25.99 -9.93 6.37
C PHE A 259 26.43 -8.47 6.16
N ASP A 260 26.50 -8.06 4.89
CA ASP A 260 27.13 -6.81 4.44
C ASP A 260 26.35 -5.53 4.80
N VAL A 261 25.34 -5.64 5.68
CA VAL A 261 24.50 -4.54 6.10
C VAL A 261 24.44 -4.48 7.62
N ASN A 262 24.50 -3.28 8.18
CA ASN A 262 24.30 -3.05 9.60
C ASN A 262 22.89 -3.52 10.02
N LEU A 263 22.83 -4.55 10.86
CA LEU A 263 21.58 -5.14 11.34
C LEU A 263 20.73 -4.14 12.13
N GLU A 264 21.37 -3.32 12.95
CA GLU A 264 20.66 -2.34 13.78
C GLU A 264 20.01 -1.26 12.92
N GLU A 265 20.70 -0.80 11.87
CA GLU A 265 20.10 0.12 10.89
C GLU A 265 18.89 -0.50 10.18
N LEU A 266 18.97 -1.78 9.79
CA LEU A 266 17.84 -2.48 9.16
C LEU A 266 16.64 -2.62 10.09
N LYS A 267 16.87 -2.99 11.36
CA LYS A 267 15.79 -3.07 12.34
C LYS A 267 15.14 -1.71 12.55
N ASN A 268 15.94 -0.65 12.62
CA ASN A 268 15.44 0.71 12.84
C ASN A 268 14.56 1.24 11.70
N ILE A 269 14.75 0.78 10.46
CA ILE A 269 13.81 1.10 9.35
C ILE A 269 12.37 0.73 9.72
N PHE A 270 12.16 -0.44 10.34
CA PHE A 270 10.82 -0.93 10.69
C PHE A 270 10.37 -0.50 12.09
N LEU A 271 11.27 -0.51 13.06
CA LEU A 271 10.94 -0.25 14.45
C LEU A 271 10.79 1.25 14.74
N ASN A 272 11.57 2.10 14.06
CA ASN A 272 11.65 3.54 14.23
C ASN A 272 11.62 4.28 12.87
N PRO A 273 10.58 4.09 12.04
CA PRO A 273 10.51 4.71 10.72
C PRO A 273 10.43 6.23 10.82
N ASN A 274 10.92 6.92 9.78
CA ASN A 274 10.75 8.36 9.65
C ASN A 274 9.30 8.68 9.21
N ILE A 275 8.54 9.30 10.10
CA ILE A 275 7.10 9.55 9.93
C ILE A 275 6.81 11.04 9.82
N ASN A 276 5.94 11.39 8.88
CA ASN A 276 5.33 12.72 8.84
C ASN A 276 4.26 12.81 9.93
N LYS A 277 4.49 13.63 10.96
CA LYS A 277 3.53 13.91 12.04
C LYS A 277 2.65 15.14 11.76
N ASN A 278 2.98 15.92 10.73
CA ASN A 278 2.27 17.13 10.35
C ASN A 278 1.43 16.86 9.09
N TYR A 279 0.27 16.25 9.29
CA TYR A 279 -0.71 15.98 8.23
C TYR A 279 -2.11 16.31 8.73
N SER A 280 -3.05 16.48 7.78
CA SER A 280 -4.45 16.75 8.09
C SER A 280 -5.35 15.84 7.28
N ILE A 281 -6.37 15.29 7.91
CA ILE A 281 -7.34 14.40 7.28
C ILE A 281 -8.66 15.16 7.20
N LYS A 282 -9.04 15.59 6.00
CA LYS A 282 -10.31 16.26 5.74
C LYS A 282 -10.92 15.76 4.45
N TRP A 283 -12.03 15.05 4.56
CA TRP A 283 -12.89 14.76 3.41
C TRP A 283 -13.63 16.03 3.00
N LYS A 284 -13.64 16.31 1.69
CA LYS A 284 -14.30 17.48 1.10
C LYS A 284 -15.51 17.04 0.28
N SER A 285 -16.36 17.98 -0.08
CA SER A 285 -17.43 17.72 -1.05
C SER A 285 -16.85 17.36 -2.42
N VAL A 286 -17.45 16.36 -3.06
CA VAL A 286 -17.10 15.90 -4.41
C VAL A 286 -17.35 17.00 -5.44
N ASP A 287 -16.35 17.34 -6.27
CA ASP A 287 -16.49 18.30 -7.36
C ASP A 287 -16.87 17.58 -8.66
N LYS A 288 -18.18 17.33 -8.83
CA LYS A 288 -18.73 16.58 -9.97
C LYS A 288 -18.26 17.15 -11.32
N THR A 289 -18.27 18.47 -11.48
CA THR A 289 -17.92 19.12 -12.75
C THR A 289 -16.46 18.89 -13.08
N LYS A 290 -15.55 19.05 -12.11
CA LYS A 290 -14.12 18.76 -12.35
C LYS A 290 -13.84 17.29 -12.60
N ILE A 291 -14.57 16.37 -11.97
CA ILE A 291 -14.40 14.93 -12.22
C ILE A 291 -14.79 14.59 -13.65
N VAL A 292 -15.90 15.13 -14.16
CA VAL A 292 -16.34 14.90 -15.54
C VAL A 292 -15.34 15.51 -16.52
N ASP A 293 -14.92 16.75 -16.33
CA ASP A 293 -13.88 17.39 -17.17
C ASP A 293 -12.58 16.56 -17.19
N PHE A 294 -12.09 16.20 -16.00
CA PHE A 294 -10.83 15.47 -15.87
C PHE A 294 -10.89 14.07 -16.49
N LEU A 295 -11.94 13.29 -16.22
CA LEU A 295 -12.00 11.91 -16.68
C LEU A 295 -12.58 11.76 -18.08
N CYS A 296 -13.65 12.47 -18.41
CA CYS A 296 -14.35 12.32 -19.69
C CYS A 296 -13.67 13.10 -20.80
N GLU A 297 -13.38 14.39 -20.59
CA GLU A 297 -12.82 15.25 -21.64
C GLU A 297 -11.33 14.98 -21.86
N LYS A 298 -10.54 14.83 -20.79
CA LYS A 298 -9.08 14.66 -20.89
C LYS A 298 -8.64 13.20 -21.04
N HIS A 299 -9.38 12.25 -20.47
CA HIS A 299 -8.98 10.84 -20.39
C HIS A 299 -9.97 9.86 -21.03
N ASP A 300 -10.98 10.37 -21.75
CA ASP A 300 -11.94 9.62 -22.57
C ASP A 300 -12.76 8.56 -21.81
N PHE A 301 -13.05 8.80 -20.52
CA PHE A 301 -13.95 7.95 -19.75
C PHE A 301 -15.41 8.17 -20.15
N SER A 302 -16.20 7.10 -20.12
CA SER A 302 -17.66 7.18 -20.30
C SER A 302 -18.31 8.04 -19.20
N GLU A 303 -18.93 9.14 -19.61
CA GLU A 303 -19.62 10.07 -18.71
C GLU A 303 -20.68 9.37 -17.87
N GLU A 304 -21.51 8.53 -18.47
CA GLU A 304 -22.53 7.73 -17.77
C GLU A 304 -21.92 6.93 -16.60
N ARG A 305 -20.80 6.25 -16.84
CA ARG A 305 -20.11 5.44 -15.82
C ARG A 305 -19.47 6.31 -14.75
N VAL A 306 -18.87 7.43 -15.13
CA VAL A 306 -18.28 8.40 -14.19
C VAL A 306 -19.35 8.98 -13.27
N LEU A 307 -20.49 9.40 -13.82
CA LEU A 307 -21.62 9.93 -13.07
C LEU A 307 -22.19 8.91 -12.07
N SER A 308 -22.26 7.64 -12.45
CA SER A 308 -22.67 6.55 -11.55
C SER A 308 -21.70 6.40 -10.36
N ALA A 309 -20.40 6.49 -10.59
CA ALA A 309 -19.40 6.47 -9.53
C ALA A 309 -19.46 7.72 -8.63
N VAL A 310 -19.67 8.91 -9.20
CA VAL A 310 -19.86 10.15 -8.44
C VAL A 310 -21.06 10.07 -7.51
N LYS A 311 -22.18 9.50 -7.97
CA LYS A 311 -23.38 9.31 -7.13
C LYS A 311 -23.10 8.46 -5.89
N LYS A 312 -22.27 7.42 -6.01
CA LYS A 312 -21.86 6.59 -4.87
C LYS A 312 -21.05 7.39 -3.84
N MET A 313 -20.24 8.33 -4.32
CA MET A 313 -19.38 9.17 -3.47
C MET A 313 -20.18 10.17 -2.62
N GLU A 314 -21.43 10.49 -2.96
CA GLU A 314 -22.29 11.38 -2.16
C GLU A 314 -22.47 10.89 -0.70
N LYS A 315 -22.30 9.58 -0.45
CA LYS A 315 -22.37 9.01 0.90
C LYS A 315 -21.27 9.50 1.87
N LEU A 316 -20.18 10.05 1.34
CA LEU A 316 -19.15 10.73 2.16
C LEU A 316 -19.74 11.86 3.00
N ASN A 317 -20.73 12.57 2.47
CA ASN A 317 -21.34 13.72 3.12
C ASN A 317 -22.46 13.32 4.11
N THR A 318 -22.98 12.10 4.03
CA THR A 318 -24.14 11.65 4.81
C THR A 318 -23.77 10.86 6.07
N THR A 319 -22.52 10.41 6.21
CA THR A 319 -22.09 9.61 7.37
C THR A 319 -21.73 10.52 8.54
N GLN A 320 -22.78 10.87 9.29
CA GLN A 320 -22.81 11.48 10.64
C GLN A 320 -21.83 12.63 10.86
N LYS A 321 -22.37 13.87 10.90
CA LYS A 321 -21.78 14.97 11.68
C LYS A 321 -21.29 14.38 13.01
N SER A 322 -20.00 14.50 13.31
CA SER A 322 -19.52 14.08 14.62
C SER A 322 -20.24 14.93 15.68
N LEU A 323 -20.36 14.43 16.91
CA LEU A 323 -20.90 15.23 18.03
C LEU A 323 -20.16 16.58 18.17
N GLU A 324 -18.91 16.64 17.72
CA GLU A 324 -18.08 17.85 17.68
C GLU A 324 -18.60 18.92 16.69
N ASP A 325 -19.24 18.53 15.59
CA ASP A 325 -19.91 19.46 14.67
C ASP A 325 -21.22 20.02 15.25
N TRP A 326 -21.75 19.42 16.32
CA TRP A 326 -22.93 19.89 17.04
C TRP A 326 -22.59 20.87 18.17
N PHE A 327 -21.47 20.64 18.86
CA PHE A 327 -20.95 21.52 19.89
C PHE A 327 -19.82 22.39 19.32
N GLY A 328 -20.16 23.23 18.34
CA GLY A 328 -19.25 24.24 17.81
C GLY A 328 -18.56 25.00 18.95
N LYS A 329 -17.24 25.14 18.85
CA LYS A 329 -16.47 26.04 19.71
C LYS A 329 -16.87 27.49 19.48
#